data_AF-A0A2I1I701-F1
#
_entry.id   AF-A0A2I1I701-F1
#
_cell.length_a   1.000
_cell.length_b   1.000
_cell.length_c   1.000
_cell.angle_alpha   90.00
_cell.angle_beta   90.00
_cell.angle_gamma   90.00
#
_symmetry.space_group_name_H-M   'P 1'
#
loop_
_entity.id
_entity.type
_entity.pdbx_description
1 polymer ?
#
loop_
_entity_poly.entity_id
_entity_poly.type
_entity_poly.pdbx_seq_one_letter_code
_entity_poly.pdbx_strand_id
1 'polypeptide(L)'
;MPTRHASGYEIFLSSGEYEARIVTVGAGLASLTYAGRDLVVAHDADEIPEGYLGKTLMPWPNRIAGGTYTWEDITYTVDVNEAATGSALHGLMTWVDWTIIHADSDSATLGAFIAPRYGYPWPIEAWVTYALSACRGLTVTLVAKNVGSTPAPYGVSSHPYLSLDGKKNDGYEVTIPASEIIQVDQNMAPVETVPVDDLERDFRTPRLLGSQSVDHAFTGLPEGEWTVQLRDPETGLTVQLKADTPWVQAFTADSMGRTGIAVEPMTCPPNAFNSGKDLIVLAPGQSHTMTFTIIGSIES
;
A
#
# COMPACT_ATOMS: atom_id res chain seq x y z
N MET A 1 -24.24 4.60 -20.08
CA MET A 1 -23.55 3.69 -19.15
C MET A 1 -22.16 4.26 -18.92
N PRO A 2 -21.59 4.14 -17.72
CA PRO A 2 -20.20 4.57 -17.50
C PRO A 2 -19.26 3.83 -18.45
N THR A 3 -18.23 4.52 -18.92
CA THR A 3 -17.21 3.96 -19.81
C THR A 3 -16.32 3.01 -19.01
N ARG A 4 -16.01 1.85 -19.60
CA ARG A 4 -15.06 0.89 -19.00
C ARG A 4 -13.69 1.08 -19.64
N HIS A 5 -12.69 1.26 -18.79
CA HIS A 5 -11.28 1.45 -19.10
C HIS A 5 -10.46 0.20 -18.76
N ALA A 6 -9.14 0.22 -19.02
CA ALA A 6 -8.24 -0.88 -18.64
C ALA A 6 -8.20 -1.11 -17.13
N SER A 7 -8.28 -0.03 -16.33
CA SER A 7 -8.39 -0.06 -14.88
C SER A 7 -9.84 -0.13 -14.36
N GLY A 8 -10.81 -0.45 -15.22
CA GLY A 8 -12.21 -0.60 -14.83
C GLY A 8 -13.02 0.68 -14.95
N TYR A 9 -13.83 1.02 -13.96
CA TYR A 9 -14.61 2.27 -13.94
C TYR A 9 -13.92 3.31 -13.06
N GLU A 10 -13.99 4.58 -13.47
CA GLU A 10 -13.53 5.71 -12.65
C GLU A 10 -14.64 6.22 -11.72
N ILE A 11 -14.22 6.62 -10.53
CA ILE A 11 -15.04 7.30 -9.53
C ILE A 11 -14.28 8.57 -9.13
N PHE A 12 -14.94 9.71 -9.23
CA PHE A 12 -14.37 11.02 -8.93
C PHE A 12 -14.88 11.49 -7.58
N LEU A 13 -13.96 11.84 -6.69
CA LEU A 13 -14.24 12.41 -5.38
C LEU A 13 -13.68 13.84 -5.32
N SER A 14 -14.40 14.73 -4.66
CA SER A 14 -14.00 16.12 -4.45
C SER A 14 -14.48 16.62 -3.10
N SER A 15 -13.61 17.29 -2.35
CA SER A 15 -13.99 17.96 -1.10
C SER A 15 -13.03 19.11 -0.78
N GLY A 16 -13.51 20.35 -0.89
CA GLY A 16 -12.67 21.53 -0.70
C GLY A 16 -11.63 21.64 -1.80
N GLU A 17 -10.35 21.74 -1.43
CA GLU A 17 -9.22 21.79 -2.38
C GLU A 17 -8.69 20.40 -2.76
N TYR A 18 -9.29 19.33 -2.24
CA TYR A 18 -8.91 17.96 -2.58
C TYR A 18 -9.76 17.40 -3.72
N GLU A 19 -9.09 16.70 -4.64
CA GLU A 19 -9.71 15.86 -5.65
C GLU A 19 -9.03 14.48 -5.67
N ALA A 20 -9.80 13.41 -5.86
CA ALA A 20 -9.26 12.06 -6.00
C ALA A 20 -9.98 11.30 -7.10
N ARG A 21 -9.25 10.44 -7.80
CA ARG A 21 -9.82 9.47 -8.75
C ARG A 21 -9.55 8.06 -8.26
N ILE A 22 -10.60 7.27 -8.17
CA ILE A 22 -10.56 5.86 -7.80
C ILE A 22 -10.92 5.02 -9.02
N VAL A 23 -10.23 3.90 -9.22
CA VAL A 23 -10.49 2.94 -10.29
C VAL A 23 -10.91 1.59 -9.72
N THR A 24 -11.87 0.91 -10.33
CA THR A 24 -12.43 -0.33 -9.77
C THR A 24 -11.48 -1.52 -9.82
N VAL A 25 -10.57 -1.59 -10.81
CA VAL A 25 -9.57 -2.66 -10.86
C VAL A 25 -8.53 -2.46 -9.75
N GLY A 26 -8.49 -3.43 -8.85
CA GLY A 26 -7.67 -3.44 -7.65
C GLY A 26 -8.09 -2.46 -6.58
N ALA A 27 -9.31 -1.89 -6.67
CA ALA A 27 -9.78 -0.79 -5.86
C ALA A 27 -8.65 0.24 -5.71
N GLY A 28 -8.25 0.84 -6.83
CA GLY A 28 -7.00 1.58 -6.94
C GLY A 28 -7.19 3.08 -6.76
N LEU A 29 -6.25 3.73 -6.08
CA LEU A 29 -6.12 5.19 -6.10
C LEU A 29 -5.37 5.64 -7.37
N ALA A 30 -6.09 6.23 -8.33
CA ALA A 30 -5.52 6.63 -9.62
C ALA A 30 -4.95 8.06 -9.62
N SER A 31 -5.48 8.95 -8.79
CA SER A 31 -4.86 10.24 -8.51
C SER A 31 -5.39 10.81 -7.20
N LEU A 32 -4.61 11.71 -6.59
CA LEU A 32 -4.98 12.50 -5.44
C LEU A 32 -4.25 13.84 -5.54
N THR A 33 -5.00 14.93 -5.49
CA THR A 33 -4.46 16.29 -5.55
C THR A 33 -4.92 17.13 -4.36
N TYR A 34 -4.15 18.17 -4.05
CA TYR A 34 -4.52 19.21 -3.10
C TYR A 34 -4.15 20.58 -3.66
N ALA A 35 -5.12 21.49 -3.76
CA ALA A 35 -4.95 22.81 -4.38
C ALA A 35 -4.32 22.72 -5.80
N GLY A 36 -4.70 21.68 -6.55
CA GLY A 36 -4.19 21.41 -7.90
C GLY A 36 -2.76 20.85 -7.98
N ARG A 37 -2.15 20.48 -6.84
CA ARG A 37 -0.82 19.86 -6.76
C ARG A 37 -0.96 18.35 -6.57
N ASP A 38 -0.14 17.55 -7.26
CA ASP A 38 -0.23 16.08 -7.16
C ASP A 38 0.42 15.60 -5.86
N LEU A 39 -0.36 14.86 -5.07
CA LEU A 39 0.10 14.21 -3.83
C LEU A 39 0.51 12.76 -4.05
N VAL A 40 0.11 12.17 -5.17
CA VAL A 40 0.49 10.82 -5.59
C VAL A 40 0.86 10.79 -7.06
N VAL A 41 1.66 9.81 -7.47
CA VAL A 41 1.91 9.55 -8.90
C VAL A 41 0.61 9.10 -9.55
N ALA A 42 0.09 9.91 -10.47
CA ALA A 42 -1.15 9.61 -11.17
C ALA A 42 -0.94 8.58 -12.30
N HIS A 43 -1.99 7.85 -12.65
CA HIS A 43 -2.02 7.02 -13.87
C HIS A 43 -3.32 7.22 -14.65
N ASP A 44 -3.28 6.97 -15.96
CA ASP A 44 -4.47 6.97 -16.80
C ASP A 44 -5.30 5.70 -16.57
N ALA A 45 -6.63 5.82 -16.57
CA ALA A 45 -7.52 4.68 -16.39
C ALA A 45 -7.44 3.69 -17.57
N ASP A 46 -7.04 4.14 -18.76
CA ASP A 46 -6.87 3.32 -19.96
C ASP A 46 -5.54 2.57 -20.02
N GLU A 47 -4.64 2.81 -19.06
CA GLU A 47 -3.34 2.16 -18.97
C GLU A 47 -3.29 1.05 -17.91
N ILE A 48 -2.31 0.16 -18.05
CA ILE A 48 -1.92 -0.76 -16.97
C ILE A 48 -0.92 0.02 -16.11
N PRO A 49 -1.27 0.40 -14.86
CA PRO A 49 -0.34 1.13 -14.01
C PRO A 49 0.92 0.31 -13.73
N GLU A 50 2.09 0.89 -14.02
CA GLU A 50 3.37 0.33 -13.63
C GLU A 50 3.47 0.21 -12.10
N GLY A 51 4.27 -0.73 -11.60
CA GLY A 51 4.57 -0.84 -10.16
C GLY A 51 3.36 -0.98 -9.23
N TYR A 52 2.21 -1.43 -9.72
CA TYR A 52 0.99 -1.57 -8.91
C TYR A 52 0.48 -0.24 -8.32
N LEU A 53 0.67 0.90 -9.02
CA LEU A 53 0.25 2.23 -8.56
C LEU A 53 -1.17 2.23 -7.97
N GLY A 54 -1.24 2.57 -6.68
CA GLY A 54 -2.48 2.78 -5.94
C GLY A 54 -3.27 1.51 -5.62
N LYS A 55 -2.79 0.31 -5.96
CA LYS A 55 -3.55 -0.94 -5.79
C LYS A 55 -3.66 -1.37 -4.33
N THR A 56 -4.75 -2.09 -4.03
CA THR A 56 -4.95 -2.80 -2.77
C THR A 56 -4.21 -4.14 -2.77
N LEU A 57 -3.49 -4.43 -1.68
CA LEU A 57 -2.59 -5.59 -1.56
C LEU A 57 -3.10 -6.54 -0.48
N MET A 58 -3.70 -7.66 -0.89
CA MET A 58 -4.28 -8.66 0.03
C MET A 58 -4.49 -10.01 -0.68
N PRO A 59 -4.42 -11.16 0.01
CA PRO A 59 -4.28 -11.33 1.46
C PRO A 59 -2.83 -11.43 1.95
N TRP A 60 -1.86 -11.02 1.13
CA TRP A 60 -0.49 -10.74 1.56
C TRP A 60 -0.05 -9.42 0.91
N PRO A 61 0.48 -8.46 1.70
CA PRO A 61 0.82 -7.15 1.18
C PRO A 61 2.11 -7.16 0.35
N ASN A 62 3.06 -8.02 0.71
CA ASN A 62 4.38 -8.12 0.08
C ASN A 62 4.70 -9.60 -0.20
N ARG A 63 5.94 -9.95 -0.51
CA ARG A 63 6.33 -11.27 -1.04
C ARG A 63 5.93 -12.45 -0.16
N ILE A 64 5.50 -13.55 -0.76
CA ILE A 64 5.65 -14.91 -0.25
C ILE A 64 6.83 -15.52 -1.00
N ALA A 65 7.97 -15.67 -0.32
CA ALA A 65 9.21 -16.13 -0.92
C ALA A 65 9.03 -17.56 -1.47
N GLY A 66 9.48 -17.79 -2.71
CA GLY A 66 9.38 -19.08 -3.39
C GLY A 66 7.96 -19.50 -3.80
N GLY A 67 6.95 -18.63 -3.64
CA GLY A 67 5.58 -18.93 -4.05
C GLY A 67 4.94 -20.08 -3.27
N THR A 68 5.42 -20.36 -2.07
CA THR A 68 4.93 -21.45 -1.23
C THR A 68 4.92 -21.05 0.23
N TYR A 69 3.97 -21.60 0.99
CA TYR A 69 3.92 -21.46 2.45
C TYR A 69 3.27 -22.68 3.10
N THR A 70 3.48 -22.86 4.40
CA THR A 70 2.88 -23.95 5.16
C THR A 70 1.95 -23.39 6.22
N TRP A 71 0.73 -23.92 6.29
CA TRP A 71 -0.28 -23.55 7.28
C TRP A 71 -0.95 -24.81 7.82
N GLU A 72 -0.95 -24.99 9.14
CA GLU A 72 -1.50 -26.19 9.82
C GLU A 72 -1.04 -27.50 9.17
N ASP A 73 0.28 -27.65 8.99
CA ASP A 73 0.94 -28.81 8.38
C ASP A 73 0.60 -29.09 6.90
N ILE A 74 -0.13 -28.19 6.23
CA ILE A 74 -0.43 -28.27 4.80
C ILE A 74 0.42 -27.23 4.06
N THR A 75 1.18 -27.69 3.07
CA THR A 75 1.92 -26.81 2.16
C THR A 75 1.04 -26.38 1.00
N TYR A 76 0.96 -25.07 0.81
CA TYR A 76 0.21 -24.41 -0.25
C TYR A 76 1.17 -23.76 -1.24
N THR A 77 0.83 -23.82 -2.52
CA THR A 77 1.56 -23.13 -3.61
C THR A 77 0.67 -22.05 -4.21
N VAL A 78 1.23 -20.85 -4.36
CA VAL A 78 0.57 -19.68 -4.95
C VAL A 78 1.29 -19.25 -6.23
N ASP A 79 0.57 -18.56 -7.11
CA ASP A 79 1.09 -18.15 -8.41
C ASP A 79 2.27 -17.17 -8.24
N VAL A 80 3.41 -17.52 -8.84
CA VAL A 80 4.60 -16.65 -8.90
C VAL A 80 4.38 -15.61 -10.00
N ASN A 81 4.14 -14.37 -9.61
CA ASN A 81 4.03 -13.22 -10.51
C ASN A 81 5.31 -12.35 -10.55
N GLU A 82 6.28 -12.59 -9.66
CA GLU A 82 7.59 -11.94 -9.69
C GLU A 82 8.68 -12.95 -10.07
N ALA A 83 8.87 -13.14 -11.39
CA ALA A 83 9.79 -14.16 -11.91
C ALA A 83 11.26 -13.96 -11.47
N ALA A 84 11.68 -12.71 -11.25
CA ALA A 84 13.06 -12.38 -10.87
C ALA A 84 13.44 -12.92 -9.48
N THR A 85 12.49 -12.97 -8.54
CA THR A 85 12.70 -13.42 -7.16
C THR A 85 12.11 -14.81 -6.91
N GLY A 86 11.25 -15.30 -7.80
CA GLY A 86 10.46 -16.51 -7.60
C GLY A 86 9.34 -16.35 -6.57
N SER A 87 8.95 -15.11 -6.25
CA SER A 87 7.95 -14.82 -5.22
C SER A 87 6.54 -14.63 -5.78
N ALA A 88 5.54 -14.92 -4.94
CA ALA A 88 4.19 -14.40 -5.12
C ALA A 88 4.08 -13.05 -4.42
N LEU A 89 3.75 -12.00 -5.15
CA LEU A 89 3.83 -10.61 -4.73
C LEU A 89 2.44 -9.95 -4.75
N HIS A 90 2.12 -9.19 -3.71
CA HIS A 90 0.94 -8.31 -3.59
C HIS A 90 -0.45 -8.98 -3.64
N GLY A 91 -0.54 -10.26 -3.28
CA GLY A 91 -1.84 -10.88 -3.07
C GLY A 91 -2.60 -11.23 -4.35
N LEU A 92 -3.92 -11.35 -4.20
CA LEU A 92 -4.83 -11.86 -5.22
C LEU A 92 -5.76 -10.79 -5.80
N MET A 93 -5.70 -9.56 -5.26
CA MET A 93 -6.72 -8.54 -5.50
C MET A 93 -6.29 -7.37 -6.36
N THR A 94 -5.00 -7.26 -6.71
CA THR A 94 -4.42 -6.13 -7.46
C THR A 94 -5.02 -5.90 -8.85
N TRP A 95 -5.49 -6.98 -9.49
CA TRP A 95 -6.02 -6.96 -10.87
C TRP A 95 -7.48 -7.43 -10.95
N VAL A 96 -8.17 -7.54 -9.83
CA VAL A 96 -9.59 -7.90 -9.79
C VAL A 96 -10.43 -6.65 -9.98
N ASP A 97 -11.51 -6.72 -10.76
CA ASP A 97 -12.49 -5.63 -10.85
C ASP A 97 -13.42 -5.67 -9.63
N TRP A 98 -13.32 -4.67 -8.76
CA TRP A 98 -14.13 -4.57 -7.55
C TRP A 98 -15.51 -3.98 -7.86
N THR A 99 -16.52 -4.42 -7.12
CA THR A 99 -17.89 -3.91 -7.30
C THR A 99 -18.05 -2.60 -6.54
N ILE A 100 -18.59 -1.57 -7.19
CA ILE A 100 -18.98 -0.32 -6.52
C ILE A 100 -20.21 -0.62 -5.64
N ILE A 101 -20.03 -0.51 -4.33
CA ILE A 101 -21.11 -0.69 -3.34
C ILE A 101 -21.78 0.65 -3.04
N HIS A 102 -20.96 1.70 -2.95
CA HIS A 102 -21.39 3.07 -2.69
C HIS A 102 -20.45 4.05 -3.40
N ALA A 103 -20.99 5.15 -3.92
CA ALA A 103 -20.22 6.27 -4.44
C ALA A 103 -21.07 7.55 -4.40
N ASP A 104 -20.52 8.61 -3.81
CA ASP A 104 -21.06 9.96 -3.82
C ASP A 104 -19.93 10.98 -4.12
N SER A 105 -20.13 12.25 -3.77
CA SER A 105 -19.18 13.32 -4.10
C SER A 105 -17.87 13.24 -3.33
N ASP A 106 -17.85 12.67 -2.13
CA ASP A 106 -16.67 12.69 -1.25
C ASP A 106 -16.31 11.31 -0.68
N SER A 107 -17.12 10.27 -0.94
CA SER A 107 -16.81 8.90 -0.54
C SER A 107 -17.16 7.85 -1.59
N ALA A 108 -16.36 6.79 -1.64
CA ALA A 108 -16.63 5.59 -2.42
C ALA A 108 -16.27 4.32 -1.63
N THR A 109 -17.14 3.32 -1.65
CA THR A 109 -16.88 1.98 -1.11
C THR A 109 -16.92 0.96 -2.23
N LEU A 110 -15.83 0.22 -2.39
CA LEU A 110 -15.72 -0.92 -3.29
C LEU A 110 -15.71 -2.21 -2.49
N GLY A 111 -16.36 -3.25 -3.00
CA GLY A 111 -16.45 -4.58 -2.39
C GLY A 111 -15.97 -5.66 -3.35
N ALA A 112 -15.31 -6.68 -2.81
CA ALA A 112 -14.89 -7.85 -3.56
C ALA A 112 -14.89 -9.10 -2.69
N PHE A 113 -14.77 -10.24 -3.36
CA PHE A 113 -14.69 -11.55 -2.73
C PHE A 113 -13.43 -12.27 -3.18
N ILE A 114 -12.55 -12.58 -2.23
CA ILE A 114 -11.40 -13.47 -2.45
C ILE A 114 -11.95 -14.89 -2.48
N ALA A 115 -12.23 -15.37 -3.69
CA ALA A 115 -12.69 -16.74 -3.90
C ALA A 115 -11.58 -17.74 -3.49
N PRO A 116 -11.92 -18.83 -2.75
CA PRO A 116 -10.98 -19.89 -2.42
C PRO A 116 -10.26 -20.44 -3.65
N ARG A 117 -8.95 -20.63 -3.54
CA ARG A 117 -8.09 -21.29 -4.54
C ARG A 117 -7.29 -22.41 -3.89
N TYR A 118 -6.73 -23.31 -4.69
CA TYR A 118 -5.86 -24.37 -4.16
C TYR A 118 -4.69 -23.83 -3.32
N GLY A 119 -4.14 -22.67 -3.67
CA GLY A 119 -3.06 -22.00 -2.93
C GLY A 119 -3.50 -21.10 -1.77
N TYR A 120 -4.79 -20.82 -1.63
CA TYR A 120 -5.36 -20.01 -0.55
C TYR A 120 -6.85 -20.39 -0.41
N PRO A 121 -7.19 -21.45 0.36
CA PRO A 121 -8.53 -22.05 0.36
C PRO A 121 -9.56 -21.31 1.22
N TRP A 122 -9.26 -20.11 1.73
CA TRP A 122 -10.17 -19.37 2.60
C TRP A 122 -10.99 -18.33 1.84
N PRO A 123 -12.33 -18.33 1.99
CA PRO A 123 -13.18 -17.31 1.40
C PRO A 123 -13.19 -16.04 2.27
N ILE A 124 -12.74 -14.92 1.70
CA ILE A 124 -12.67 -13.62 2.38
C ILE A 124 -13.54 -12.61 1.64
N GLU A 125 -14.47 -11.98 2.33
CA GLU A 125 -15.11 -10.74 1.84
C GLU A 125 -14.22 -9.55 2.16
N ALA A 126 -14.06 -8.64 1.22
CA ALA A 126 -13.19 -7.48 1.36
C ALA A 126 -13.91 -6.19 0.92
N TRP A 127 -13.61 -5.09 1.60
CA TRP A 127 -14.08 -3.76 1.27
C TRP A 127 -12.96 -2.74 1.37
N VAL A 128 -12.95 -1.79 0.45
CA VAL A 128 -12.10 -0.60 0.50
C VAL A 128 -13.00 0.62 0.44
N THR A 129 -12.88 1.49 1.43
CA THR A 129 -13.59 2.78 1.47
C THR A 129 -12.59 3.91 1.35
N TYR A 130 -12.82 4.77 0.38
CA TYR A 130 -12.16 6.05 0.21
C TYR A 130 -13.10 7.13 0.74
N ALA A 131 -12.63 7.96 1.68
CA ALA A 131 -13.37 9.07 2.23
C ALA A 131 -12.49 10.33 2.15
N LEU A 132 -12.90 11.28 1.32
CA LEU A 132 -12.19 12.51 1.06
C LEU A 132 -12.77 13.63 1.94
N SER A 133 -11.91 14.38 2.60
CA SER A 133 -12.31 15.43 3.53
C SER A 133 -11.46 16.68 3.33
N ALA A 134 -12.11 17.84 3.27
CA ALA A 134 -11.44 19.13 3.09
C ALA A 134 -10.42 19.42 4.21
N CYS A 135 -10.64 18.91 5.42
CA CYS A 135 -9.78 19.15 6.57
C CYS A 135 -8.85 17.98 6.91
N ARG A 136 -9.18 16.76 6.48
CA ARG A 136 -8.45 15.54 6.87
C ARG A 136 -7.72 14.86 5.70
N GLY A 137 -7.87 15.34 4.47
CA GLY A 137 -7.33 14.67 3.29
C GLY A 137 -8.10 13.40 2.92
N LEU A 138 -7.42 12.44 2.33
CA LEU A 138 -8.00 11.15 1.92
C LEU A 138 -7.77 10.10 2.99
N THR A 139 -8.84 9.64 3.65
CA THR A 139 -8.81 8.45 4.50
C THR A 139 -9.17 7.22 3.67
N VAL A 140 -8.37 6.16 3.80
CA VAL A 140 -8.59 4.86 3.16
C VAL A 140 -8.75 3.80 4.24
N THR A 141 -9.88 3.09 4.22
CA THR A 141 -10.21 2.03 5.18
C THR A 141 -10.40 0.71 4.44
N LEU A 142 -9.59 -0.29 4.80
CA LEU A 142 -9.66 -1.64 4.26
C LEU A 142 -10.21 -2.60 5.30
N VAL A 143 -11.25 -3.33 4.94
CA VAL A 143 -11.89 -4.32 5.81
C VAL A 143 -11.83 -5.68 5.13
N ALA A 144 -11.42 -6.70 5.86
CA ALA A 144 -11.52 -8.10 5.43
C ALA A 144 -12.29 -8.90 6.46
N LYS A 145 -13.12 -9.82 6.00
CA LYS A 145 -13.91 -10.73 6.83
C LYS A 145 -13.78 -12.15 6.33
N ASN A 146 -13.41 -13.06 7.23
CA ASN A 146 -13.43 -14.48 6.94
C ASN A 146 -14.88 -14.99 6.98
N VAL A 147 -15.42 -15.40 5.84
CA VAL A 147 -16.76 -15.99 5.74
C VAL A 147 -16.73 -17.53 5.64
N GLY A 148 -15.55 -18.11 5.78
CA GLY A 148 -15.32 -19.54 5.81
C GLY A 148 -15.56 -20.15 7.19
N SER A 149 -15.23 -21.43 7.31
CA SER A 149 -15.43 -22.23 8.53
C SER A 149 -14.14 -22.53 9.29
N THR A 150 -12.98 -22.09 8.80
CA THR A 150 -11.66 -22.32 9.42
C THR A 150 -10.88 -21.00 9.54
N PRO A 151 -9.94 -20.89 10.49
CA PRO A 151 -9.08 -19.70 10.62
C PRO A 151 -8.25 -19.46 9.35
N ALA A 152 -8.15 -18.20 8.91
CA ALA A 152 -7.48 -17.81 7.67
C ALA A 152 -6.26 -16.92 7.93
N PRO A 153 -5.05 -17.25 7.42
CA PRO A 153 -3.90 -16.36 7.47
C PRO A 153 -4.11 -15.15 6.54
N TYR A 154 -3.74 -13.95 6.99
CA TYR A 154 -4.08 -12.70 6.35
C TYR A 154 -3.05 -11.60 6.64
N GLY A 155 -2.80 -10.77 5.64
CA GLY A 155 -2.15 -9.48 5.75
C GLY A 155 -2.68 -8.52 4.69
N VAL A 156 -2.58 -7.23 4.95
CA VAL A 156 -3.09 -6.19 4.05
C VAL A 156 -2.23 -4.94 4.04
N SER A 157 -2.25 -4.28 2.89
CA SER A 157 -1.67 -2.97 2.65
C SER A 157 -2.36 -2.30 1.46
N SER A 158 -1.96 -1.07 1.16
CA SER A 158 -2.25 -0.35 -0.08
C SER A 158 -0.95 0.20 -0.65
N HIS A 159 -0.90 0.45 -1.96
CA HIS A 159 0.32 0.83 -2.67
C HIS A 159 0.33 2.30 -3.17
N PRO A 160 0.09 3.33 -2.33
CA PRO A 160 0.12 4.71 -2.78
C PRO A 160 1.57 5.15 -3.02
N TYR A 161 1.84 5.69 -4.21
CA TYR A 161 3.11 6.36 -4.51
C TYR A 161 2.97 7.83 -4.20
N LEU A 162 3.41 8.25 -3.01
CA LEU A 162 3.40 9.66 -2.63
C LEU A 162 4.32 10.45 -3.55
N SER A 163 3.86 11.61 -4.00
CA SER A 163 4.57 12.45 -4.95
C SER A 163 4.41 13.92 -4.58
N LEU A 164 5.31 14.73 -5.12
CA LEU A 164 5.33 16.18 -4.99
C LEU A 164 5.39 16.73 -6.43
N ASP A 165 4.23 16.72 -7.11
CA ASP A 165 4.07 17.04 -8.55
C ASP A 165 4.88 16.19 -9.53
N GLY A 166 5.06 14.90 -9.25
CA GLY A 166 5.82 14.01 -10.14
C GLY A 166 7.30 14.38 -10.26
N LYS A 167 7.81 15.27 -9.40
CA LYS A 167 9.23 15.64 -9.36
C LYS A 167 10.08 14.42 -9.02
N LYS A 168 11.33 14.42 -9.48
CA LYS A 168 12.29 13.39 -9.06
C LYS A 168 12.47 13.42 -7.55
N ASN A 169 12.32 12.25 -6.92
CA ASN A 169 12.37 12.10 -5.48
C ASN A 169 13.75 12.37 -4.87
N ASP A 170 14.80 12.52 -5.68
CA ASP A 170 16.13 12.96 -5.25
C ASP A 170 16.09 14.26 -4.43
N GLY A 171 15.18 15.18 -4.81
CA GLY A 171 15.00 16.47 -4.14
C GLY A 171 14.05 16.41 -2.94
N TYR A 172 13.50 15.25 -2.59
CA TYR A 172 12.54 15.14 -1.50
C TYR A 172 13.27 15.12 -0.16
N GLU A 173 12.78 15.90 0.79
CA GLU A 173 13.07 15.73 2.20
C GLU A 173 12.12 14.66 2.76
N VAL A 174 12.69 13.56 3.27
CA VAL A 174 11.96 12.35 3.69
C VAL A 174 12.07 12.19 5.20
N THR A 175 10.94 11.85 5.83
CA THR A 175 10.88 11.42 7.23
C THR A 175 10.09 10.12 7.34
N ILE A 176 10.70 9.08 7.89
CA ILE A 176 10.09 7.80 8.25
C ILE A 176 10.41 7.53 9.71
N PRO A 177 9.43 7.53 10.63
CA PRO A 177 9.68 7.48 12.07
C PRO A 177 9.98 6.05 12.57
N ALA A 178 10.73 5.26 11.82
CA ALA A 178 11.04 3.87 12.13
C ALA A 178 12.47 3.74 12.67
N SER A 179 12.68 2.94 13.71
CA SER A 179 14.02 2.67 14.25
C SER A 179 14.67 1.42 13.67
N GLU A 180 13.92 0.55 13.03
CA GLU A 180 14.39 -0.73 12.49
C GLU A 180 13.97 -0.92 11.03
N ILE A 181 14.72 -1.77 10.32
CA ILE A 181 14.55 -2.06 8.90
C ILE A 181 14.87 -3.53 8.63
N ILE A 182 14.15 -4.15 7.70
CA ILE A 182 14.46 -5.51 7.24
C ILE A 182 15.55 -5.46 6.18
N GLN A 183 16.68 -6.10 6.47
CA GLN A 183 17.67 -6.44 5.45
C GLN A 183 17.16 -7.61 4.60
N VAL A 184 17.35 -7.52 3.29
CA VAL A 184 16.94 -8.54 2.32
C VAL A 184 18.13 -9.11 1.56
N ASP A 185 17.99 -10.32 1.04
CA ASP A 185 18.96 -10.95 0.15
C ASP A 185 18.78 -10.51 -1.31
N GLN A 186 19.57 -11.09 -2.23
CA GLN A 186 19.48 -10.78 -3.67
C GLN A 186 18.12 -11.14 -4.32
N ASN A 187 17.30 -11.97 -3.66
CA ASN A 187 15.96 -12.34 -4.11
C ASN A 187 14.87 -11.55 -3.36
N MET A 188 15.24 -10.49 -2.64
CA MET A 188 14.34 -9.69 -1.81
C MET A 188 13.67 -10.49 -0.68
N ALA A 189 14.26 -11.63 -0.28
CA ALA A 189 13.79 -12.40 0.87
C ALA A 189 14.32 -11.77 2.17
N PRO A 190 13.49 -11.63 3.23
CA PRO A 190 13.95 -11.14 4.53
C PRO A 190 15.08 -12.00 5.12
N VAL A 191 16.15 -11.36 5.57
CA VAL A 191 17.28 -12.01 6.26
C VAL A 191 17.20 -11.75 7.75
N GLU A 192 17.20 -10.47 8.15
CA GLU A 192 17.15 -10.04 9.55
C GLU A 192 16.56 -8.63 9.68
N THR A 193 16.15 -8.28 10.90
CA THR A 193 15.73 -6.92 11.27
C THR A 193 16.88 -6.25 12.01
N VAL A 194 17.33 -5.10 11.51
CA VAL A 194 18.48 -4.35 12.03
C VAL A 194 18.09 -2.89 12.30
N PRO A 195 18.84 -2.15 13.14
CA PRO A 195 18.71 -0.71 13.24
C PRO A 195 18.82 -0.01 11.88
N VAL A 196 18.05 1.05 11.66
CA VAL A 196 18.07 1.83 10.39
C VAL A 196 19.44 2.43 10.07
N ASP A 197 20.23 2.72 11.10
CA ASP A 197 21.58 3.29 11.00
C ASP A 197 22.55 2.30 10.30
N ASP A 198 22.36 0.99 10.53
CA ASP A 198 23.25 -0.06 9.99
C ASP A 198 23.15 -0.19 8.46
N LEU A 199 22.02 0.25 7.87
CA LEU A 199 21.80 0.29 6.42
C LEU A 199 21.85 1.71 5.84
N GLU A 200 22.35 2.69 6.59
CA GLU A 200 22.42 4.12 6.21
C GLU A 200 21.06 4.70 5.79
N ARG A 201 19.97 4.16 6.35
CA ARG A 201 18.57 4.46 6.01
C ARG A 201 17.81 5.05 7.20
N ASP A 202 18.52 5.78 8.07
CA ASP A 202 17.87 6.54 9.13
C ASP A 202 17.20 7.80 8.56
N PHE A 203 15.87 7.72 8.47
CA PHE A 203 14.98 8.82 8.08
C PHE A 203 14.13 9.30 9.26
N ARG A 204 14.50 8.99 10.52
CA ARG A 204 13.74 9.47 11.70
C ARG A 204 13.78 10.99 11.83
N THR A 205 14.85 11.61 11.31
CA THR A 205 14.94 13.07 11.16
C THR A 205 14.84 13.46 9.67
N PRO A 206 14.22 14.60 9.34
CA PRO A 206 14.09 15.03 7.95
C PRO A 206 15.46 15.17 7.27
N ARG A 207 15.60 14.54 6.10
CA ARG A 207 16.80 14.64 5.26
C ARG A 207 16.46 14.48 3.79
N LEU A 208 17.28 15.06 2.92
CA LEU A 208 17.19 14.82 1.49
C LEU A 208 17.44 13.34 1.17
N LEU A 209 16.62 12.79 0.27
CA LEU A 209 16.79 11.43 -0.24
C LEU A 209 18.03 11.31 -1.14
N GLY A 210 18.27 12.30 -2.01
CA GLY A 210 19.31 12.24 -3.03
C GLY A 210 19.17 11.01 -3.92
N SER A 211 20.30 10.46 -4.38
CA SER A 211 20.31 9.28 -5.24
C SER A 211 20.11 7.95 -4.49
N GLN A 212 19.73 7.99 -3.20
CA GLN A 212 19.59 6.79 -2.39
C GLN A 212 18.41 5.95 -2.87
N SER A 213 18.63 4.64 -3.03
CA SER A 213 17.58 3.67 -3.35
C SER A 213 17.13 2.95 -2.09
N VAL A 214 15.80 2.89 -1.92
CA VAL A 214 15.13 2.22 -0.82
C VAL A 214 14.05 1.34 -1.42
N ASP A 215 14.11 0.05 -1.14
CA ASP A 215 12.99 -0.90 -1.29
C ASP A 215 12.97 -1.83 -0.06
N HIS A 216 12.56 -1.30 1.09
CA HIS A 216 12.67 -2.01 2.37
C HIS A 216 11.42 -1.82 3.24
N ALA A 217 11.16 -2.84 4.07
CA ALA A 217 10.17 -2.78 5.13
C ALA A 217 10.82 -2.22 6.40
N PHE A 218 10.20 -1.19 6.98
CA PHE A 218 10.61 -0.53 8.21
C PHE A 218 9.65 -0.90 9.35
N THR A 219 10.18 -0.93 10.59
CA THR A 219 9.42 -1.17 11.83
C THR A 219 10.06 -0.43 13.02
N GLY A 220 9.63 -0.71 14.25
CA GLY A 220 10.00 0.10 15.42
C GLY A 220 9.40 1.51 15.31
N LEU A 221 8.15 1.57 14.85
CA LEU A 221 7.35 2.79 14.72
C LEU A 221 6.86 3.25 16.12
N PRO A 222 6.54 4.54 16.32
CA PRO A 222 5.97 5.03 17.57
C PRO A 222 4.68 4.29 17.94
N GLU A 223 4.39 4.20 19.24
CA GLU A 223 3.10 3.69 19.70
C GLU A 223 1.95 4.59 19.21
N GLY A 224 0.90 3.98 18.65
CA GLY A 224 -0.26 4.69 18.11
C GLY A 224 -0.09 5.12 16.65
N GLU A 225 -0.71 6.24 16.29
CA GLU A 225 -0.60 6.79 14.93
C GLU A 225 0.79 7.38 14.69
N TRP A 226 1.45 6.92 13.63
CA TRP A 226 2.71 7.46 13.13
C TRP A 226 2.50 8.22 11.82
N THR A 227 3.49 9.02 11.41
CA THR A 227 3.42 9.82 10.18
C THR A 227 4.71 9.68 9.37
N VAL A 228 4.59 9.22 8.12
CA VAL A 228 5.64 9.38 7.10
C VAL A 228 5.39 10.70 6.38
N GLN A 229 6.44 11.47 6.12
CA GLN A 229 6.35 12.78 5.47
C GLN A 229 7.35 12.91 4.33
N LEU A 230 6.88 13.42 3.19
CA LEU A 230 7.71 13.89 2.09
C LEU A 230 7.48 15.40 1.92
N ARG A 231 8.54 16.16 1.76
CA ARG A 231 8.48 17.61 1.56
C ARG A 231 9.39 18.04 0.42
N ASP A 232 8.90 18.94 -0.42
CA ASP A 232 9.70 19.62 -1.44
C ASP A 232 10.21 20.94 -0.85
N PRO A 233 11.50 21.06 -0.50
CA PRO A 233 12.02 22.27 0.12
C PRO A 233 11.98 23.49 -0.81
N GLU A 234 11.85 23.29 -2.13
CA GLU A 234 11.76 24.39 -3.10
C GLU A 234 10.38 25.01 -3.18
N THR A 235 9.32 24.19 -3.10
CA THR A 235 7.93 24.66 -3.28
C THR A 235 7.12 24.70 -1.99
N GLY A 236 7.62 24.12 -0.90
CA GLY A 236 6.91 24.00 0.37
C GLY A 236 5.76 22.97 0.36
N LEU A 237 5.53 22.29 -0.77
CA LEU A 237 4.55 21.21 -0.86
C LEU A 237 4.99 20.06 0.05
N THR A 238 4.06 19.58 0.87
CA THR A 238 4.27 18.47 1.78
C THR A 238 3.13 17.46 1.60
N VAL A 239 3.48 16.17 1.54
CA VAL A 239 2.53 15.07 1.62
C VAL A 239 2.87 14.20 2.82
N GLN A 240 1.86 13.88 3.62
CA GLN A 240 1.96 13.03 4.79
C GLN A 240 1.09 11.78 4.61
N LEU A 241 1.59 10.62 5.02
CA LEU A 241 0.80 9.42 5.24
C LEU A 241 0.80 9.06 6.72
N LYS A 242 -0.40 8.91 7.28
CA LYS A 242 -0.64 8.55 8.68
C LYS A 242 -1.29 7.20 8.80
N ALA A 243 -0.80 6.36 9.68
CA ALA A 243 -1.36 5.03 9.97
C ALA A 243 -0.92 4.56 11.36
N ASP A 244 -1.46 3.43 11.81
CA ASP A 244 -1.15 2.77 13.08
C ASP A 244 -0.66 1.32 12.89
N THR A 245 -0.24 0.97 11.68
CA THR A 245 0.23 -0.39 11.36
C THR A 245 1.65 -0.64 11.88
N PRO A 246 2.02 -1.89 12.20
CA PRO A 246 3.34 -2.21 12.76
C PRO A 246 4.50 -2.11 11.77
N TRP A 247 4.20 -1.98 10.47
CA TRP A 247 5.19 -1.92 9.40
C TRP A 247 4.86 -0.82 8.39
N VAL A 248 5.89 -0.32 7.73
CA VAL A 248 5.77 0.49 6.52
C VAL A 248 6.80 0.06 5.48
N GLN A 249 6.37 -0.26 4.26
CA GLN A 249 7.29 -0.42 3.12
C GLN A 249 7.57 0.97 2.52
N ALA A 250 8.83 1.25 2.22
CA ALA A 250 9.21 2.40 1.40
C ALA A 250 9.93 1.92 0.14
N PHE A 251 9.43 2.33 -1.04
CA PHE A 251 10.02 2.02 -2.33
C PHE A 251 10.22 3.28 -3.19
N THR A 252 11.46 3.57 -3.59
CA THR A 252 11.85 4.79 -4.33
C THR A 252 11.58 4.75 -5.83
N ALA A 253 10.90 3.72 -6.34
CA ALA A 253 10.47 3.65 -7.73
C ALA A 253 11.62 3.78 -8.75
N ASP A 254 12.78 3.20 -8.45
CA ASP A 254 14.00 3.32 -9.26
C ASP A 254 13.81 2.87 -10.71
N SER A 255 13.01 1.83 -10.92
CA SER A 255 12.64 1.32 -12.25
C SER A 255 11.63 2.19 -12.99
N MET A 256 10.97 3.13 -12.31
CA MET A 256 9.86 3.96 -12.80
C MET A 256 10.25 5.45 -12.88
N GLY A 257 11.55 5.75 -12.94
CA GLY A 257 12.03 7.12 -13.10
C GLY A 257 12.02 7.97 -11.82
N ARG A 258 11.74 7.37 -10.65
CA ARG A 258 11.86 8.00 -9.33
C ARG A 258 10.95 9.23 -9.12
N THR A 259 9.74 9.24 -9.67
CA THR A 259 8.79 10.38 -9.58
C THR A 259 7.89 10.34 -8.34
N GLY A 260 8.13 9.41 -7.43
CA GLY A 260 7.42 9.26 -6.17
C GLY A 260 8.10 8.25 -5.26
N ILE A 261 7.55 8.07 -4.07
CA ILE A 261 7.95 7.02 -3.13
C ILE A 261 6.69 6.26 -2.74
N ALA A 262 6.64 4.96 -3.01
CA ALA A 262 5.60 4.11 -2.47
C ALA A 262 5.78 4.03 -0.95
N VAL A 263 4.74 4.41 -0.20
CA VAL A 263 4.71 4.35 1.26
C VAL A 263 3.53 3.49 1.64
N GLU A 264 3.81 2.26 2.03
CA GLU A 264 2.79 1.23 2.20
C GLU A 264 2.65 0.88 3.69
N PRO A 265 1.62 1.36 4.40
CA PRO A 265 1.33 0.88 5.75
C PRO A 265 0.90 -0.59 5.68
N MET A 266 1.70 -1.49 6.26
CA MET A 266 1.46 -2.94 6.19
C MET A 266 1.12 -3.53 7.56
N THR A 267 0.14 -4.41 7.60
CA THR A 267 -0.20 -5.14 8.84
C THR A 267 0.81 -6.20 9.23
N CYS A 268 1.64 -6.65 8.28
CA CYS A 268 2.65 -7.68 8.48
C CYS A 268 3.85 -7.42 7.56
N PRO A 269 5.06 -7.94 7.89
CA PRO A 269 6.23 -7.77 7.05
C PRO A 269 6.16 -8.63 5.78
N PRO A 270 7.08 -8.43 4.83
CA PRO A 270 7.32 -9.39 3.75
C PRO A 270 7.55 -10.80 4.30
N ASN A 271 7.07 -11.80 3.55
CA ASN A 271 7.18 -13.22 3.85
C ASN A 271 6.50 -13.67 5.17
N ALA A 272 5.56 -12.88 5.71
CA ALA A 272 4.81 -13.20 6.93
C ALA A 272 4.09 -14.55 6.90
N PHE A 273 3.65 -15.02 5.73
CA PHE A 273 3.03 -16.34 5.58
C PHE A 273 3.99 -17.50 5.91
N ASN A 274 5.30 -17.28 5.77
CA ASN A 274 6.34 -18.25 6.14
C ASN A 274 6.95 -17.98 7.51
N SER A 275 7.13 -16.70 7.89
CA SER A 275 7.74 -16.35 9.17
C SER A 275 6.77 -16.35 10.34
N GLY A 276 5.46 -16.23 10.08
CA GLY A 276 4.41 -16.03 11.08
C GLY A 276 4.45 -14.67 11.78
N LYS A 277 5.44 -13.80 11.49
CA LYS A 277 5.61 -12.51 12.16
C LYS A 277 4.45 -11.58 11.80
N ASP A 278 3.72 -11.11 12.80
CA ASP A 278 2.55 -10.22 12.69
C ASP A 278 1.49 -10.66 11.68
N LEU A 279 1.48 -11.95 11.31
CA LEU A 279 0.49 -12.51 10.40
C LEU A 279 -0.84 -12.55 11.14
N ILE A 280 -1.84 -11.86 10.61
CA ILE A 280 -3.18 -11.88 11.19
C ILE A 280 -3.82 -13.23 10.88
N VAL A 281 -4.53 -13.77 11.86
CA VAL A 281 -5.32 -15.00 11.69
C VAL A 281 -6.78 -14.64 11.93
N LEU A 282 -7.58 -14.61 10.86
CA LEU A 282 -9.00 -14.31 10.94
C LEU A 282 -9.77 -15.58 11.29
N ALA A 283 -10.33 -15.66 12.49
CA ALA A 283 -11.28 -16.71 12.87
C ALA A 283 -12.55 -16.65 11.98
N PRO A 284 -13.33 -17.74 11.87
CA PRO A 284 -14.61 -17.72 11.17
C PRO A 284 -15.53 -16.59 11.64
N GLY A 285 -15.99 -15.77 10.70
CA GLY A 285 -16.83 -14.58 10.96
C GLY A 285 -16.07 -13.35 11.47
N GLN A 286 -14.79 -13.47 11.83
CA GLN A 286 -13.97 -12.35 12.29
C GLN A 286 -13.68 -11.39 11.14
N SER A 287 -13.67 -10.10 11.47
CA SER A 287 -13.23 -9.03 10.59
C SER A 287 -11.98 -8.36 11.13
N HIS A 288 -11.14 -7.87 10.23
CA HIS A 288 -10.01 -6.98 10.52
C HIS A 288 -10.14 -5.70 9.71
N THR A 289 -9.77 -4.57 10.30
CA THR A 289 -9.79 -3.25 9.66
C THR A 289 -8.40 -2.63 9.72
N MET A 290 -7.93 -2.10 8.59
CA MET A 290 -6.74 -1.25 8.49
C MET A 290 -7.16 0.12 7.97
N THR A 291 -6.66 1.21 8.56
CA THR A 291 -6.93 2.57 8.07
C THR A 291 -5.64 3.36 7.94
N PHE A 292 -5.55 4.17 6.90
CA PHE A 292 -4.52 5.20 6.79
C PHE A 292 -5.10 6.48 6.17
N THR A 293 -4.39 7.59 6.30
CA THR A 293 -4.80 8.88 5.75
C THR A 293 -3.65 9.54 5.00
N ILE A 294 -3.93 10.10 3.81
CA ILE A 294 -2.99 10.92 3.05
C ILE A 294 -3.42 12.39 3.11
N ILE A 295 -2.51 13.27 3.50
CA ILE A 295 -2.76 14.70 3.73
C ILE A 295 -1.74 15.52 2.95
N GLY A 296 -2.21 16.53 2.23
CA GLY A 296 -1.38 17.53 1.57
C GLY A 296 -1.40 18.87 2.32
N SER A 297 -0.29 19.58 2.27
CA SER A 297 -0.20 20.98 2.70
C SER A 297 0.82 21.73 1.86
N ILE A 298 0.70 23.06 1.82
CA ILE A 298 1.67 23.94 1.16
C ILE A 298 2.06 24.99 2.19
N GLU A 299 3.31 24.92 2.67
CA GLU A 299 3.86 25.94 3.55
C GLU A 299 4.47 27.07 2.69
N SER A 300 4.18 28.32 3.07
CA SER A 300 4.73 29.52 2.43
C SER A 300 6.14 29.85 2.91
#